data_AF-A0A3M9MZ70-F1
#
_entry.id   AF-A0A3M9MZ70-F1
#
_cell.length_a   1.000
_cell.length_b   1.000
_cell.length_c   1.000
_cell.angle_alpha   90.00
_cell.angle_beta   90.00
_cell.angle_gamma   90.00
#
_symmetry.space_group_name_H-M   'P 1'
#
loop_
_entity.id
_entity.type
_entity.pdbx_description
1 polymer ?
#
loop_
_entity_poly.entity_id
_entity_poly.type
_entity_poly.pdbx_seq_one_letter_code
_entity_poly.pdbx_strand_id
1 'polypeptide(L)'
;MNFFYDYIYYRVNQFYFKKDGRNGNRSIILVLFSIIGIIGNVYIVIMHALNIYNPKGIPLIVKLGIYVSMFAIYYFVNKKYNGKYNKYRFFWKNESKQTRFYKGILVILSIILPWVTCCIMGLKWR
;
A
#
# COMPACT_ATOMS: atom_id res chain seq x y z
N MET A 1 4.84 15.16 -6.59
CA MET A 1 4.77 14.57 -5.23
C MET A 1 3.42 13.89 -5.12
N ASN A 2 3.37 12.59 -4.77
CA ASN A 2 2.07 11.94 -4.58
C ASN A 2 1.70 12.12 -3.11
N PHE A 3 0.92 13.17 -2.84
CA PHE A 3 0.68 13.67 -1.48
C PHE A 3 0.23 12.58 -0.49
N PHE A 4 -0.57 11.62 -0.97
CA PHE A 4 -1.17 10.58 -0.14
C PHE A 4 -0.18 9.51 0.35
N TYR A 5 0.44 8.74 -0.56
CA TYR A 5 1.39 7.69 -0.16
C TYR A 5 2.69 8.24 0.43
N ASP A 6 3.10 9.45 0.02
CA ASP A 6 4.25 10.12 0.63
C ASP A 6 3.98 10.43 2.11
N TYR A 7 2.74 10.81 2.44
CA TYR A 7 2.30 11.03 3.82
C TYR A 7 2.19 9.73 4.62
N ILE A 8 1.63 8.66 4.02
CA ILE A 8 1.58 7.33 4.65
C ILE A 8 2.99 6.85 5.00
N TYR A 9 3.92 6.89 4.03
CA TYR A 9 5.32 6.55 4.28
C TYR A 9 5.89 7.36 5.44
N TYR A 10 5.73 8.68 5.42
CA TYR A 10 6.26 9.56 6.46
C TYR A 10 5.74 9.20 7.85
N ARG A 11 4.42 9.06 8.02
CA ARG A 11 3.81 8.84 9.33
C ARG A 11 4.15 7.46 9.88
N VAL A 12 4.12 6.45 9.03
CA VAL A 12 4.52 5.09 9.40
C VAL A 12 6.01 5.06 9.75
N ASN A 13 6.87 5.71 8.97
CA ASN A 13 8.29 5.77 9.29
C ASN A 13 8.57 6.57 10.56
N GLN A 14 7.84 7.66 10.80
CA GLN A 14 7.94 8.42 12.04
C GLN A 14 7.60 7.55 13.26
N PHE A 15 6.59 6.68 13.16
CA PHE A 15 6.22 5.74 14.22
C PHE A 15 7.30 4.66 14.43
N TYR A 16 7.83 4.09 13.35
CA TYR A 16 8.87 3.05 13.41
C TYR A 16 10.32 3.57 13.38
N PHE A 17 10.52 4.88 13.50
CA PHE A 17 11.83 5.52 13.27
C PHE A 17 12.93 4.96 14.19
N LYS A 18 12.58 4.63 15.44
CA LYS A 18 13.51 4.02 16.39
C LYS A 18 14.08 2.67 15.92
N LYS A 19 13.33 1.92 15.11
CA LYS A 19 13.70 0.58 14.64
C LYS A 19 14.31 0.61 13.25
N ASP A 20 13.74 1.40 12.34
CA ASP A 20 14.10 1.36 10.92
C ASP A 20 14.97 2.55 10.47
N GLY A 21 15.12 3.57 11.32
CA GLY A 21 15.89 4.77 11.05
C GLY A 21 15.48 5.46 9.75
N ARG A 22 16.47 5.92 8.99
CA ARG A 22 16.24 6.68 7.74
C ARG A 22 15.76 5.81 6.59
N ASN A 23 16.02 4.51 6.61
CA ASN A 23 15.67 3.59 5.52
C ASN A 23 14.15 3.35 5.49
N GLY A 24 13.53 3.17 6.66
CA GLY A 24 12.06 3.06 6.78
C GLY A 24 11.49 1.80 6.13
N ASN A 25 12.16 0.66 6.30
CA ASN A 25 11.80 -0.60 5.62
C ASN A 25 10.36 -1.03 5.90
N ARG A 26 9.88 -0.97 7.15
CA ARG A 26 8.48 -1.31 7.49
C ARG A 26 7.50 -0.35 6.84
N SER A 27 7.88 0.91 6.71
CA SER A 27 7.07 1.95 6.07
C SER A 27 6.91 1.70 4.58
N ILE A 28 8.00 1.29 3.92
CA ILE A 28 8.00 0.85 2.52
C ILE A 28 7.09 -0.37 2.35
N ILE A 29 7.23 -1.38 3.22
CA ILE A 29 6.40 -2.58 3.21
C ILE A 29 4.92 -2.24 3.41
N LEU A 30 4.57 -1.35 4.35
CA LEU A 30 3.18 -0.98 4.59
C LEU A 30 2.56 -0.18 3.43
N VAL A 31 3.33 0.68 2.77
CA VAL A 31 2.90 1.35 1.53
C VAL A 31 2.67 0.31 0.43
N LEU A 32 3.58 -0.64 0.26
CA LEU A 32 3.43 -1.74 -0.70
C LEU A 32 2.19 -2.57 -0.42
N PHE A 33 1.97 -2.91 0.85
CA PHE A 33 0.83 -3.71 1.29
C PHE A 33 -0.50 -3.03 0.97
N SER A 34 -0.59 -1.71 1.19
CA SER A 34 -1.76 -0.91 0.78
C SER A 34 -1.98 -0.91 -0.73
N ILE A 35 -0.92 -0.68 -1.53
CA ILE A 35 -1.01 -0.68 -3.00
C ILE A 35 -1.45 -2.04 -3.54
N ILE A 36 -0.82 -3.12 -3.07
CA ILE A 36 -1.13 -4.49 -3.47
C ILE A 36 -2.57 -4.83 -3.09
N GLY A 37 -3.04 -4.46 -1.90
CA GLY A 37 -4.42 -4.68 -1.49
C GLY A 37 -5.41 -3.99 -2.42
N ILE A 38 -5.16 -2.75 -2.83
CA ILE A 38 -6.03 -2.02 -3.77
C ILE A 38 -6.04 -2.70 -5.14
N ILE A 39 -4.87 -3.06 -5.68
CA ILE A 39 -4.77 -3.77 -6.97
C ILE A 39 -5.50 -5.11 -6.90
N GLY A 40 -5.37 -5.84 -5.79
CA GLY A 40 -6.06 -7.10 -5.55
C GLY A 40 -7.59 -6.94 -5.56
N ASN A 41 -8.13 -5.92 -4.90
CA ASN A 41 -9.57 -5.64 -4.95
C ASN A 41 -10.05 -5.31 -6.35
N VAL A 42 -9.33 -4.44 -7.08
CA VAL A 42 -9.66 -4.10 -8.46
C VAL A 42 -9.67 -5.35 -9.35
N TYR A 43 -8.66 -6.21 -9.19
CA TYR A 43 -8.58 -7.48 -9.90
C TYR A 43 -9.79 -8.38 -9.60
N ILE A 44 -10.14 -8.56 -8.33
CA ILE A 44 -11.29 -9.37 -7.89
C ILE A 44 -12.60 -8.83 -8.50
N VAL A 45 -12.81 -7.50 -8.46
CA VAL A 45 -13.98 -6.85 -9.05
C VAL A 45 -14.05 -7.08 -10.57
N ILE A 46 -12.94 -6.91 -11.28
CA ILE A 46 -12.89 -7.11 -12.75
C ILE A 46 -13.20 -8.58 -13.09
N MET A 47 -12.57 -9.53 -12.39
CA MET A 47 -12.78 -10.95 -12.63
C MET A 47 -14.23 -11.36 -12.42
N HIS A 48 -14.87 -10.81 -11.38
CA HIS A 48 -16.29 -11.06 -11.13
C HIS A 48 -17.18 -10.39 -12.19
N ALA A 49 -16.93 -9.12 -12.53
CA ALA A 49 -17.73 -8.38 -13.51
C ALA A 49 -17.70 -9.02 -14.90
N LEU A 50 -16.57 -9.60 -15.29
CA LEU A 50 -16.41 -10.30 -16.57
C LEU A 50 -16.85 -11.77 -16.52
N ASN A 51 -17.25 -12.28 -15.35
CA ASN A 51 -17.59 -13.68 -15.11
C ASN A 51 -16.48 -14.67 -15.54
N ILE A 52 -15.21 -14.26 -15.47
CA ILE A 52 -14.03 -15.05 -15.89
C ILE A 52 -13.53 -15.92 -14.73
N TYR A 53 -14.39 -16.30 -13.77
CA TYR A 53 -13.95 -17.16 -12.68
C TYR A 53 -13.74 -18.58 -13.20
N ASN A 54 -12.49 -18.88 -13.59
CA ASN A 54 -12.14 -20.17 -14.15
C ASN A 54 -11.58 -21.08 -13.05
N PRO A 55 -12.31 -22.14 -12.62
CA PRO A 55 -11.87 -23.04 -11.57
C PRO A 55 -10.67 -23.91 -11.97
N LYS A 56 -10.26 -23.91 -13.25
CA LYS A 56 -9.13 -24.70 -13.76
C LYS A 56 -7.75 -24.15 -13.40
N GLY A 57 -7.67 -23.13 -12.53
CA GLY A 57 -6.43 -22.57 -12.00
C GLY A 57 -5.85 -21.44 -12.84
N ILE A 58 -4.94 -20.65 -12.24
CA ILE A 58 -4.31 -19.50 -12.87
C ILE A 58 -3.19 -19.98 -13.82
N PRO A 59 -3.19 -19.60 -15.12
CA PRO A 59 -2.14 -19.97 -16.07
C PRO A 59 -0.74 -19.53 -15.60
N LEU A 60 0.30 -20.30 -15.92
CA LEU A 60 1.69 -20.00 -15.52
C LEU A 60 2.13 -18.60 -15.98
N ILE A 61 1.77 -18.21 -17.21
CA ILE A 61 2.10 -16.89 -17.76
C ILE A 61 1.48 -15.75 -16.93
N VAL A 62 0.26 -15.95 -16.41
CA VAL A 62 -0.41 -14.98 -15.53
C VAL A 62 0.29 -14.93 -14.18
N LYS A 63 0.69 -16.07 -13.61
CA LYS A 63 1.49 -16.10 -12.36
C LYS A 63 2.81 -15.36 -12.51
N LEU A 64 3.54 -15.59 -13.60
CA LEU A 64 4.79 -14.88 -13.90
C LEU A 64 4.54 -13.37 -14.04
N GLY A 65 3.49 -12.97 -14.76
CA GLY A 65 3.09 -11.57 -14.87
C GLY A 65 2.82 -10.92 -13.51
N ILE A 66 2.12 -11.62 -12.61
CA ILE A 66 1.88 -11.16 -11.24
C ILE A 66 3.22 -10.95 -10.51
N TYR A 67 4.12 -11.94 -10.50
CA TYR A 67 5.41 -11.80 -9.81
C TYR A 67 6.27 -10.65 -10.36
N VAL A 68 6.36 -10.52 -11.68
CA VAL A 68 7.09 -9.43 -12.34
C VAL A 68 6.48 -8.08 -11.96
N SER A 69 5.15 -7.96 -11.97
CA SER A 69 4.47 -6.73 -11.58
C SER A 69 4.70 -6.37 -10.11
N MET A 70 4.64 -7.35 -9.20
CA MET A 70 4.92 -7.14 -7.77
C MET A 70 6.37 -6.70 -7.55
N PHE A 71 7.32 -7.33 -8.23
CA PHE A 71 8.73 -6.95 -8.14
C PHE A 71 8.98 -5.54 -8.68
N ALA A 72 8.36 -5.19 -9.81
CA ALA A 72 8.44 -3.84 -10.38
C ALA A 72 7.88 -2.80 -9.40
N ILE A 73 6.70 -3.05 -8.83
CA ILE A 73 6.08 -2.16 -7.83
C ILE A 73 7.01 -2.00 -6.61
N TYR A 74 7.54 -3.11 -6.08
CA TYR A 74 8.52 -3.08 -4.99
C TYR A 74 9.71 -2.18 -5.32
N TYR A 75 10.34 -2.40 -6.48
CA TYR A 75 11.50 -1.64 -6.92
C TYR A 75 11.18 -0.14 -7.01
N PHE A 76 10.05 0.24 -7.61
CA PHE A 76 9.61 1.63 -7.72
C PHE A 76 9.35 2.27 -6.35
N VAL A 77 8.63 1.59 -5.45
CA VAL A 77 8.34 2.10 -4.11
C VAL A 77 9.63 2.23 -3.29
N ASN A 78 10.51 1.23 -3.32
CA ASN A 78 11.79 1.27 -2.63
C ASN A 78 12.67 2.43 -3.13
N LYS A 79 12.86 2.56 -4.44
CA LYS A 79 13.60 3.68 -5.06
C LYS A 79 12.99 5.03 -4.71
N LYS A 80 11.66 5.09 -4.60
CA LYS A 80 10.95 6.32 -4.27
C LYS A 80 11.13 6.73 -2.81
N TYR A 81 11.15 5.81 -1.86
CA TYR A 81 11.05 6.15 -0.43
C TYR A 81 12.30 5.89 0.40
N ASN A 82 13.17 4.96 0.00
CA ASN A 82 14.35 4.59 0.77
C ASN A 82 15.24 5.80 1.08
N GLY A 83 15.57 5.99 2.37
CA GLY A 83 16.40 7.09 2.85
C GLY A 83 15.74 8.47 2.85
N LYS A 84 14.49 8.61 2.39
CA LYS A 84 13.85 9.93 2.18
C LYS A 84 13.07 10.46 3.36
N TYR A 85 13.15 9.81 4.53
CA TYR A 85 12.46 10.26 5.74
C TYR A 85 12.66 11.74 6.06
N ASN A 86 13.92 12.22 6.04
CA ASN A 86 14.22 13.61 6.40
C ASN A 86 13.55 14.60 5.46
N LYS A 87 13.54 14.32 4.15
CA LYS A 87 12.86 15.16 3.14
C LYS A 87 11.39 15.37 3.51
N TYR A 88 10.71 14.29 3.88
CA TYR A 88 9.32 14.32 4.27
C TYR A 88 9.09 14.96 5.64
N ARG A 89 9.97 14.71 6.61
CA ARG A 89 9.92 15.35 7.94
C ARG A 89 10.03 16.86 7.83
N PHE A 90 10.89 17.38 6.97
CA PHE A 90 11.00 18.83 6.73
C PHE A 90 9.72 19.39 6.12
N PHE A 91 9.15 18.69 5.14
CA PHE A 91 7.93 19.13 4.47
C PHE A 91 6.71 19.20 5.42
N TRP A 92 6.55 18.22 6.32
CA TRP A 92 5.44 18.18 7.28
C TRP A 92 5.80 18.67 8.69
N LYS A 93 6.90 19.40 8.87
CA LYS A 93 7.36 19.88 10.19
C LYS A 93 6.33 20.78 10.89
N ASN A 94 5.68 21.64 10.11
CA ASN A 94 4.78 22.69 10.61
C ASN A 94 3.29 22.28 10.56
N GLU A 95 3.00 20.99 10.44
CA GLU A 95 1.61 20.50 10.41
C GLU A 95 0.92 20.69 11.78
N SER A 96 -0.27 21.31 11.75
CA SER A 96 -1.09 21.56 12.94
C SER A 96 -1.49 20.25 13.64
N LYS A 97 -1.76 20.32 14.95
CA LYS A 97 -2.12 19.14 15.75
C LYS A 97 -3.41 18.48 15.24
N GLN A 98 -4.41 19.27 14.87
CA GLN A 98 -5.69 18.77 14.35
C GLN A 98 -5.51 18.07 13.00
N THR A 99 -4.83 18.73 12.05
CA THR A 99 -4.58 18.14 10.71
C THR A 99 -3.80 16.82 10.83
N ARG A 100 -2.82 16.77 11.72
CA ARG A 100 -2.03 15.58 12.01
C ARG A 100 -2.86 14.41 12.55
N PHE A 101 -3.87 14.71 13.38
CA PHE A 101 -4.77 13.70 13.94
C PHE A 101 -5.65 13.09 12.85
N TYR A 102 -6.39 13.92 12.11
CA TYR A 102 -7.28 13.44 11.04
C TYR A 102 -6.53 12.67 9.97
N LYS A 103 -5.40 13.19 9.48
CA LYS A 103 -4.61 12.47 8.49
C LYS A 103 -3.97 11.20 9.06
N GLY A 104 -3.67 11.16 10.36
CA GLY A 104 -3.23 9.93 11.03
C GLY A 104 -4.28 8.81 10.97
N ILE A 105 -5.55 9.16 11.21
CA ILE A 105 -6.67 8.22 11.06
C ILE A 105 -6.79 7.76 9.60
N LEU A 106 -6.69 8.69 8.64
CA LEU A 106 -6.72 8.35 7.21
C LEU A 106 -5.60 7.38 6.81
N VAL A 107 -4.40 7.52 7.37
CA VAL A 107 -3.29 6.57 7.15
C VAL A 107 -3.68 5.17 7.62
N ILE A 108 -4.21 5.04 8.83
CA ILE A 108 -4.65 3.74 9.38
C ILE A 108 -5.74 3.14 8.50
N LEU A 109 -6.78 3.91 8.16
CA LEU A 109 -7.87 3.47 7.29
C LEU A 109 -7.35 3.05 5.91
N SER A 110 -6.42 3.77 5.32
CA SER A 110 -5.87 3.46 3.99
C SER A 110 -5.08 2.15 3.93
N ILE A 111 -4.52 1.72 5.07
CA ILE A 111 -3.81 0.45 5.18
C ILE A 111 -4.81 -0.67 5.42
N ILE A 112 -5.83 -0.46 6.25
CA ILE A 112 -6.79 -1.51 6.67
C ILE A 112 -7.89 -1.76 5.63
N LEU A 113 -8.46 -0.70 5.05
CA LEU A 113 -9.63 -0.78 4.16
C LEU A 113 -9.46 -1.74 2.97
N PRO A 114 -8.31 -1.78 2.26
CA PRO A 114 -8.13 -2.71 1.16
C PRO A 114 -8.25 -4.18 1.60
N TRP A 115 -7.83 -4.51 2.82
CA TRP A 115 -7.90 -5.90 3.31
C TRP A 115 -9.29 -6.25 3.81
N VAL A 116 -9.95 -5.32 4.51
CA VAL A 116 -11.34 -5.51 4.94
C VAL A 116 -12.25 -5.75 3.75
N THR A 117 -12.12 -4.94 2.70
CA THR A 117 -12.90 -5.10 1.46
C THR A 117 -12.60 -6.41 0.76
N CYS A 118 -11.33 -6.81 0.67
CA CYS A 118 -10.94 -8.10 0.10
C CYS A 118 -11.57 -9.28 0.87
N CYS A 119 -11.56 -9.24 2.21
CA CYS A 119 -12.19 -10.27 3.05
C CYS A 119 -13.71 -10.33 2.84
N ILE A 120 -14.39 -9.19 2.81
CA ILE A 120 -15.84 -9.13 2.58
C ILE A 120 -16.20 -9.71 1.20
N MET A 121 -15.45 -9.34 0.15
CA MET A 121 -15.65 -9.90 -1.19
C MET A 121 -15.44 -11.41 -1.20
N GLY A 122 -14.39 -11.91 -0.55
CA GLY A 122 -14.14 -13.35 -0.44
C GLY A 122 -15.21 -14.13 0.34
N LEU A 123 -15.91 -13.49 1.28
CA LEU A 123 -17.06 -14.11 1.98
C LEU A 123 -18.32 -14.10 1.13
N LYS A 124 -18.57 -13.03 0.36
CA LYS A 124 -19.80 -12.84 -0.42
C LYS A 124 -19.78 -13.57 -1.76
N TRP A 125 -18.61 -13.72 -2.38
CA TRP A 125 -18.43 -14.30 -3.72
C TRP A 125 -17.84 -15.71 -3.69
N ARG A 126 -17.94 -16.38 -2.54
CA ARG A 126 -17.88 -17.84 -2.45
C ARG A 126 -19.14 -18.43 -3.05
#